data_AF-A0A7X3KS00-F1
#
_entry.id   AF-A0A7X3KS00-F1
#
_cell.length_a   1.000
_cell.length_b   1.000
_cell.length_c   1.000
_cell.angle_alpha   90.00
_cell.angle_beta   90.00
_cell.angle_gamma   90.00
#
_symmetry.space_group_name_H-M   'P 1'
#
loop_
_entity.id
_entity.type
_entity.pdbx_description
1 polymer ?
#
loop_
_entity_poly.entity_id
_entity_poly.type
_entity_poly.pdbx_seq_one_letter_code
_entity_poly.pdbx_strand_id
1 'polypeptide(L)'
;MDLEPIIKSYYKLLQSLDWSDEVLIRGLREGLNKFPSNAFLRMNPESKYLCGDYYSPSALEKVQSRNFSGLIFEHMVPKAKYIQKPCEQAAREGSLDINEMRELFQKYWKIAVITVEENSRLKGHAMPKDWDFENIFSRYQESGIELVKNIS
;
A
#
# COMPACT_ATOMS: atom_id res chain seq x y z
N MET A 1 4.61 12.36 -0.20
CA MET A 1 5.82 11.57 0.13
C MET A 1 6.49 11.10 -1.16
N ASP A 2 7.82 11.12 -1.22
CA ASP A 2 8.57 10.57 -2.36
C ASP A 2 8.71 9.03 -2.25
N LEU A 3 8.15 8.32 -3.22
CA LEU A 3 8.20 6.85 -3.33
C LEU A 3 9.32 6.37 -4.26
N GLU A 4 10.00 7.26 -4.97
CA GLU A 4 10.96 6.93 -6.02
C GLU A 4 12.11 6.02 -5.54
N PRO A 5 12.69 6.21 -4.32
CA PRO A 5 13.73 5.30 -3.83
C PRO A 5 13.23 3.86 -3.63
N ILE A 6 11.96 3.70 -3.20
CA ILE A 6 11.33 2.40 -2.99
C ILE A 6 11.06 1.72 -4.33
N ILE A 7 10.50 2.48 -5.28
CA ILE A 7 10.21 2.00 -6.65
C ILE A 7 11.51 1.53 -7.32
N LYS A 8 12.56 2.36 -7.31
CA LYS A 8 13.87 2.00 -7.88
C LYS A 8 14.47 0.76 -7.23
N SER A 9 14.37 0.63 -5.91
CA SER A 9 14.93 -0.52 -5.19
C SER A 9 14.12 -1.79 -5.43
N TYR A 10 12.79 -1.69 -5.52
CA TYR A 10 11.93 -2.82 -5.83
C TYR A 10 12.10 -3.28 -7.28
N TYR A 11 12.19 -2.35 -8.23
CA TYR A 11 12.52 -2.64 -9.63
C TYR A 11 13.85 -3.42 -9.75
N LYS A 12 14.91 -2.94 -9.09
CA LYS A 12 16.21 -3.64 -9.05
C LYS A 12 16.09 -5.03 -8.45
N LEU A 13 15.35 -5.18 -7.36
CA LEU A 13 15.11 -6.48 -6.73
C LEU A 13 14.45 -7.44 -7.73
N LEU A 14 13.31 -7.06 -8.31
CA LEU A 14 12.57 -7.93 -9.23
C LEU A 14 13.37 -8.31 -10.48
N GLN A 15 14.17 -7.39 -11.02
CA GLN A 15 15.07 -7.65 -12.16
C GLN A 15 16.25 -8.58 -11.83
N SER A 16 16.62 -8.71 -10.56
CA SER A 16 17.77 -9.52 -10.13
C SER A 16 17.45 -10.97 -9.84
N LEU A 17 16.16 -11.33 -9.80
CA LEU A 17 15.71 -12.67 -9.42
C LEU A 17 15.67 -13.61 -10.63
N ASP A 18 16.13 -14.84 -10.43
CA ASP A 18 15.80 -15.93 -11.34
C ASP A 18 14.36 -16.38 -11.10
N TRP A 19 13.43 -15.86 -11.91
CA TRP A 19 12.01 -16.20 -11.83
C TRP A 19 11.68 -17.63 -12.27
N SER A 20 12.62 -18.35 -12.88
CA SER A 20 12.46 -19.74 -13.26
C SER A 20 12.80 -20.73 -12.13
N ASP A 21 13.57 -20.28 -11.12
CA ASP A 21 13.87 -21.07 -9.92
C ASP A 21 12.69 -21.00 -8.92
N GLU A 22 11.82 -22.00 -8.98
CA GLU A 22 10.66 -22.08 -8.08
C GLU A 22 11.03 -22.16 -6.60
N VAL A 23 12.15 -22.81 -6.24
CA VAL A 23 12.56 -22.98 -4.84
C VAL A 23 13.00 -21.64 -4.29
N LEU A 24 13.81 -20.89 -5.05
CA LEU A 24 14.21 -19.52 -4.73
C LEU A 24 12.99 -18.62 -4.56
N ILE A 25 12.10 -18.57 -5.54
CA ILE A 25 10.94 -17.65 -5.52
C ILE A 25 9.99 -17.99 -4.37
N ARG A 26 9.73 -19.28 -4.09
CA ARG A 26 8.91 -19.70 -2.94
C ARG A 26 9.58 -19.32 -1.62
N GLY A 27 10.89 -19.50 -1.49
CA GLY A 27 11.66 -19.12 -0.30
C GLY A 27 11.67 -17.61 -0.04
N LEU A 28 11.68 -16.79 -1.10
CA LEU A 28 11.68 -15.33 -1.02
C LEU A 28 10.30 -14.69 -0.91
N ARG A 29 9.22 -15.45 -1.05
CA ARG A 29 7.84 -14.95 -1.15
C ARG A 29 7.47 -13.94 -0.06
N GLU A 30 7.82 -14.22 1.19
CA GLU A 30 7.51 -13.33 2.31
C GLU A 30 8.32 -12.03 2.24
N GLY A 31 9.58 -12.12 1.83
CA GLY A 31 10.45 -10.98 1.58
C GLY A 31 9.89 -10.08 0.49
N LEU A 32 9.50 -10.64 -0.65
CA LEU A 32 8.89 -9.90 -1.77
C LEU A 32 7.58 -9.22 -1.36
N ASN A 33 6.71 -9.94 -0.64
CA ASN A 33 5.45 -9.43 -0.16
C ASN A 33 5.62 -8.23 0.81
N LYS A 34 6.62 -8.29 1.69
CA LYS A 34 6.87 -7.25 2.71
C LYS A 34 7.79 -6.13 2.25
N PHE A 35 8.61 -6.34 1.22
CA PHE A 35 9.68 -5.42 0.83
C PHE A 35 9.21 -3.96 0.67
N PRO A 36 8.20 -3.65 -0.18
CA PRO A 36 7.80 -2.25 -0.37
C PRO A 36 7.33 -1.56 0.92
N SER A 37 6.61 -2.30 1.78
CA SER A 37 6.07 -1.75 3.03
C SER A 37 7.17 -1.56 4.07
N ASN A 38 8.10 -2.51 4.19
CA ASN A 38 9.24 -2.39 5.10
C ASN A 38 10.17 -1.25 4.68
N ALA A 39 10.43 -1.10 3.38
CA ALA A 39 11.21 0.00 2.83
C ALA A 39 10.54 1.36 3.14
N PHE A 40 9.23 1.46 2.89
CA PHE A 40 8.43 2.65 3.21
C PHE A 40 8.52 3.03 4.70
N LEU A 41 8.32 2.07 5.61
CA LEU A 41 8.36 2.33 7.05
C LEU A 41 9.76 2.72 7.51
N ARG A 42 10.82 2.15 6.94
CA ARG A 42 12.20 2.52 7.27
C ARG A 42 12.55 3.94 6.84
N MET A 43 11.95 4.44 5.77
CA MET A 43 12.13 5.83 5.32
C MET A 43 11.32 6.85 6.15
N ASN A 44 10.41 6.39 7.01
CA ASN A 44 9.51 7.23 7.81
C ASN A 44 9.59 6.84 9.30
N PRO A 45 10.67 7.23 10.00
CA PRO A 45 11.06 6.59 11.27
C PRO A 45 10.24 7.00 12.49
N GLU A 46 9.47 8.09 12.48
CA GLU A 46 8.77 8.57 13.67
C GLU A 46 7.64 7.61 14.10
N SER A 47 6.57 7.57 13.32
CA SER A 47 5.42 6.69 13.53
C SER A 47 4.75 6.49 12.18
N LYS A 48 4.40 5.24 11.87
CA LYS A 48 3.64 4.94 10.65
C LYS A 48 2.32 5.71 10.58
N TYR A 49 1.71 6.03 11.72
CA TYR A 49 0.46 6.77 11.76
C TYR A 49 0.60 8.27 11.46
N LEU A 50 1.83 8.79 11.32
CA LEU A 50 2.06 10.17 10.89
C LEU A 50 2.22 10.29 9.38
N CYS A 51 2.40 9.17 8.68
CA CYS A 51 2.74 9.15 7.26
C CYS A 51 1.64 8.56 6.36
N GLY A 52 0.41 8.52 6.86
CA GLY A 52 -0.77 8.23 6.04
C GLY A 52 -1.08 9.36 5.04
N ASP A 53 -1.63 9.00 3.89
CA ASP A 53 -2.11 9.96 2.88
C ASP A 53 -3.49 10.51 3.26
N TYR A 54 -4.28 9.71 3.97
CA TYR A 54 -5.65 10.03 4.37
C TYR A 54 -5.93 9.58 5.80
N TYR A 55 -6.83 10.31 6.47
CA TYR A 55 -7.23 10.04 7.85
C TYR A 55 -8.75 10.11 7.95
N SER A 56 -9.38 9.24 8.74
CA SER A 56 -10.72 9.57 9.23
C SER A 56 -10.65 10.71 10.24
N PRO A 57 -11.73 11.49 10.46
CA PRO A 57 -11.74 12.55 11.46
C PRO A 57 -11.32 12.06 12.87
N SER A 58 -11.84 10.90 13.30
CA SER A 58 -11.50 10.31 14.60
C SER A 58 -10.06 9.83 14.68
N ALA A 59 -9.51 9.27 13.60
CA ALA A 59 -8.10 8.91 13.56
C ALA A 59 -7.19 10.14 13.54
N LEU A 60 -7.57 11.20 12.82
CA LEU A 60 -6.82 12.44 12.75
C LEU A 60 -6.69 13.09 14.13
N GLU A 61 -7.77 13.17 14.89
CA GLU A 61 -7.76 13.69 16.27
C GLU A 61 -6.74 12.94 17.14
N LYS A 62 -6.76 11.60 17.08
CA LYS A 62 -5.84 10.73 17.81
C LYS A 62 -4.39 10.90 17.38
N VAL A 63 -4.14 11.07 16.08
CA VAL A 63 -2.80 11.32 15.54
C VAL A 63 -2.27 12.68 15.99
N GLN A 64 -3.10 13.73 15.95
CA GLN A 64 -2.74 15.07 16.41
C GLN A 64 -2.43 15.10 17.92
N SER A 65 -3.16 14.34 18.72
CA SER A 65 -2.90 14.19 20.16
C SER A 65 -1.77 13.20 20.48
N ARG A 66 -1.07 12.66 19.47
CA ARG A 66 -0.05 11.58 19.59
C ARG A 66 -0.55 10.33 20.35
N ASN A 67 -1.85 10.06 20.32
CA ASN A 67 -2.45 8.84 20.85
C ASN A 67 -2.62 7.80 19.73
N PHE A 68 -1.60 6.97 19.52
CA PHE A 68 -1.62 5.98 18.44
C PHE A 68 -2.34 4.67 18.78
N SER A 69 -2.89 4.54 20.00
CA SER A 69 -3.59 3.34 20.44
C SER A 69 -4.89 3.16 19.65
N GLY A 70 -5.16 1.95 19.15
CA GLY A 70 -6.38 1.64 18.39
C GLY A 70 -6.46 2.32 17.02
N LEU A 71 -5.33 2.71 16.43
CA LEU A 71 -5.24 3.13 15.04
C LEU A 71 -4.86 1.96 14.13
N ILE A 72 -5.44 1.95 12.93
CA ILE A 72 -5.14 1.05 11.84
C ILE A 72 -4.41 1.84 10.76
N PHE A 73 -3.37 1.24 10.20
CA PHE A 73 -2.60 1.74 9.08
C PHE A 73 -2.78 0.75 7.94
N GLU A 74 -3.54 1.10 6.91
CA GLU A 74 -3.86 0.19 5.82
C GLU A 74 -3.70 0.83 4.43
N HIS A 75 -3.44 -0.02 3.44
CA HIS A 75 -3.53 0.41 2.05
C HIS A 75 -4.99 0.55 1.64
N MET A 76 -5.34 1.67 1.01
CA MET A 76 -6.68 1.91 0.49
C MET A 76 -7.03 0.91 -0.61
N VAL A 77 -6.10 0.68 -1.53
CA VAL A 77 -6.17 -0.33 -2.59
C VAL A 77 -5.26 -1.51 -2.24
N PRO A 78 -5.69 -2.77 -2.40
CA PRO A 78 -4.88 -3.95 -2.07
C PRO A 78 -3.58 -4.05 -2.89
N LYS A 79 -2.47 -3.55 -2.34
CA LYS A 79 -1.16 -3.47 -3.01
C LYS A 79 -0.69 -4.81 -3.60
N ALA A 80 -0.99 -5.93 -2.94
CA ALA A 80 -0.61 -7.25 -3.41
C ALA A 80 -1.25 -7.57 -4.78
N LYS A 81 -2.51 -7.18 -4.97
CA LYS A 81 -3.25 -7.46 -6.20
C LYS A 81 -2.95 -6.46 -7.31
N TYR A 82 -2.83 -5.17 -6.97
CA TYR A 82 -2.81 -4.09 -7.96
C TYR A 82 -1.46 -3.43 -8.16
N ILE A 83 -0.44 -3.78 -7.36
CA ILE A 83 0.94 -3.30 -7.52
C ILE A 83 1.89 -4.48 -7.65
N GLN A 84 1.98 -5.32 -6.61
CA GLN A 84 3.00 -6.37 -6.53
C GLN A 84 2.81 -7.44 -7.60
N LYS A 85 1.62 -8.05 -7.70
CA LYS A 85 1.34 -9.08 -8.73
C LYS A 85 1.62 -8.61 -10.16
N PRO A 86 1.12 -7.44 -10.62
CA PRO A 86 1.47 -6.92 -11.95
C PRO A 86 2.98 -6.77 -12.15
N CYS A 87 3.70 -6.20 -11.18
CA CYS A 87 5.15 -6.04 -11.27
C CYS A 87 5.90 -7.39 -11.30
N GLU A 88 5.52 -8.33 -10.45
CA GLU A 88 6.13 -9.67 -10.42
C GLU A 88 5.83 -10.46 -11.69
N GLN A 89 4.64 -10.30 -12.26
CA GLN A 89 4.27 -10.91 -13.53
C GLN A 89 5.10 -10.34 -14.68
N ALA A 90 5.16 -9.02 -14.81
CA ALA A 90 5.98 -8.36 -15.83
C ALA A 90 7.47 -8.71 -15.67
N ALA A 91 7.97 -8.85 -14.44
CA ALA A 91 9.34 -9.28 -14.19
C ALA A 91 9.60 -10.71 -14.68
N ARG A 92 8.66 -11.64 -14.39
CA ARG A 92 8.73 -13.03 -14.87
C ARG A 92 8.69 -13.12 -16.40
N GLU A 93 7.92 -12.24 -17.04
CA GLU A 93 7.77 -12.18 -18.49
C GLU A 93 8.91 -11.41 -19.19
N GLY A 94 9.84 -10.82 -18.43
CA GLY A 94 10.92 -9.99 -18.96
C GLY A 94 10.46 -8.65 -19.53
N SER A 95 9.24 -8.21 -19.20
CA SER A 95 8.59 -7.00 -19.70
C SER A 95 8.50 -5.88 -18.66
N LEU A 96 9.05 -6.07 -17.45
CA LEU A 96 8.95 -5.08 -16.38
C LEU A 96 9.57 -3.74 -16.76
N ASP A 97 8.72 -2.71 -16.85
CA ASP A 97 9.11 -1.31 -17.03
C ASP A 97 9.01 -0.50 -15.73
N ILE A 98 9.97 0.40 -15.52
CA ILE A 98 10.03 1.21 -14.30
C ILE A 98 8.99 2.34 -14.30
N ASN A 99 8.60 2.86 -15.47
CA ASN A 99 7.60 3.92 -15.55
C ASN A 99 6.21 3.37 -15.28
N GLU A 100 5.88 2.20 -15.84
CA GLU A 100 4.63 1.49 -15.51
C GLU A 100 4.55 1.15 -14.02
N MET A 101 5.65 0.67 -13.42
CA MET A 101 5.71 0.46 -11.97
C MET A 101 5.45 1.77 -11.20
N ARG A 102 6.05 2.89 -11.64
CA ARG A 102 5.85 4.19 -11.01
C ARG A 102 4.39 4.62 -11.07
N GLU A 103 3.71 4.44 -12.20
CA GLU A 103 2.29 4.75 -12.35
C GLU A 103 1.43 3.93 -11.38
N LEU A 104 1.69 2.62 -11.25
CA LEU A 104 0.98 1.76 -10.30
C LEU A 104 1.18 2.22 -8.84
N PHE A 105 2.40 2.54 -8.45
CA PHE A 105 2.68 3.06 -7.11
C PHE A 105 2.02 4.42 -6.89
N GLN A 106 2.15 5.36 -7.83
CA GLN A 106 1.53 6.68 -7.69
C GLN A 106 0.01 6.61 -7.57
N LYS A 107 -0.62 5.70 -8.33
CA LYS A 107 -2.07 5.50 -8.34
C LYS A 107 -2.57 4.76 -7.09
N TYR A 108 -1.97 3.63 -6.75
CA TYR A 108 -2.52 2.70 -5.76
C TYR A 108 -1.77 2.65 -4.42
N TRP A 109 -0.56 3.20 -4.33
CA TRP A 109 0.13 3.33 -3.04
C TRP A 109 -0.43 4.51 -2.27
N LYS A 110 -1.63 4.31 -1.72
CA LYS A 110 -2.33 5.27 -0.86
C LYS A 110 -2.66 4.60 0.46
N ILE A 111 -2.33 5.27 1.55
CA ILE A 111 -2.54 4.78 2.90
C ILE A 111 -3.65 5.58 3.57
N ALA A 112 -4.60 4.87 4.18
CA ALA A 112 -5.52 5.46 5.13
C ALA A 112 -5.13 5.08 6.56
N VAL A 113 -5.33 6.04 7.47
CA VAL A 113 -5.29 5.80 8.91
C VAL A 113 -6.71 5.98 9.46
N ILE A 114 -7.24 4.91 10.02
CA ILE A 114 -8.59 4.83 10.57
C ILE A 114 -8.54 4.22 11.97
N THR A 115 -9.64 4.21 12.71
CA THR A 115 -9.71 3.52 14.00
C THR A 115 -10.01 2.03 13.83
N VAL A 116 -9.80 1.24 14.89
CA VAL A 116 -10.19 -0.19 14.92
C VAL A 116 -11.70 -0.35 14.71
N GLU A 117 -12.51 0.53 15.29
CA GLU A 117 -13.97 0.53 15.15
C GLU A 117 -14.38 0.81 13.70
N GLU A 118 -13.73 1.76 13.02
CA GLU A 118 -13.91 2.02 11.61
C GLU A 118 -13.52 0.83 10.74
N ASN A 119 -12.34 0.25 10.99
CA ASN A 119 -11.87 -0.92 10.25
C ASN A 119 -12.84 -2.11 10.38
N SER A 120 -13.49 -2.28 11.54
CA SER A 120 -14.47 -3.34 11.75
C SER A 120 -15.72 -3.24 10.85
N ARG A 121 -16.01 -2.04 10.32
CA ARG A 121 -17.13 -1.79 9.40
C ARG A 121 -16.78 -2.09 7.94
N LEU A 122 -15.49 -2.18 7.60
CA LEU A 122 -15.06 -2.52 6.24
C LEU A 122 -15.42 -3.97 5.94
N LYS A 123 -16.01 -4.23 4.77
CA LYS A 123 -16.40 -5.57 4.30
C LYS A 123 -15.21 -6.47 3.88
N GLY A 124 -14.02 -6.18 4.39
CA GLY A 124 -12.78 -6.92 4.13
C GLY A 124 -11.69 -6.08 3.45
N HIS A 125 -10.65 -6.79 3.01
CA HIS A 125 -9.43 -6.22 2.40
C HIS A 125 -9.45 -6.22 0.86
N ALA A 126 -10.61 -6.41 0.24
CA ALA A 126 -10.76 -6.38 -1.22
C ALA A 126 -11.44 -5.07 -1.66
N MET A 127 -11.18 -4.66 -2.90
CA MET A 127 -12.00 -3.62 -3.54
C MET A 127 -13.39 -4.19 -3.85
N PRO A 128 -14.44 -3.35 -3.90
CA PRO A 128 -15.77 -3.75 -4.33
C PRO A 128 -15.77 -4.47 -5.68
N LYS A 129 -16.78 -5.33 -5.90
CA LYS A 129 -16.89 -6.13 -7.13
C LYS A 129 -17.00 -5.25 -8.38
N ASP A 130 -17.73 -4.14 -8.26
CA ASP A 130 -17.99 -3.21 -9.36
C ASP A 130 -17.07 -1.98 -9.30
N TRP A 131 -15.89 -2.13 -8.67
CA TRP A 131 -14.90 -1.06 -8.60
C TRP A 131 -14.34 -0.70 -9.98
N ASP A 132 -14.30 0.59 -10.29
CA ASP A 132 -13.91 1.18 -11.57
C ASP A 132 -12.39 1.27 -11.80
N PHE A 133 -11.57 0.75 -10.88
CA PHE A 133 -10.11 0.88 -10.88
C PHE A 133 -9.57 2.31 -10.73
N GLU A 134 -10.42 3.29 -10.46
CA GLU A 134 -10.04 4.71 -10.33
C GLU A 134 -10.31 5.22 -8.91
N ASN A 135 -11.52 5.00 -8.40
CA ASN A 135 -11.94 5.54 -7.12
C ASN A 135 -11.34 4.74 -5.95
N ILE A 136 -10.16 5.13 -5.50
CA ILE A 136 -9.45 4.52 -4.36
C ILE A 136 -10.24 4.57 -3.04
N PHE A 137 -11.28 5.41 -2.94
CA PHE A 137 -12.11 5.58 -1.74
C PHE A 137 -13.27 4.59 -1.65
N SER A 138 -13.53 3.79 -2.69
CA SER A 138 -14.75 2.99 -2.82
C SER A 138 -15.08 2.12 -1.59
N ARG A 139 -14.06 1.49 -0.96
CA ARG A 139 -14.24 0.66 0.25
C ARG A 139 -14.78 1.46 1.45
N TYR A 140 -14.29 2.68 1.61
CA TYR A 140 -14.62 3.55 2.73
C TYR A 140 -16.00 4.19 2.53
N GLN A 141 -16.30 4.59 1.29
CA GLN A 141 -17.60 5.13 0.90
C GLN A 141 -18.74 4.12 1.13
N GLU A 142 -18.57 2.86 0.74
CA GLU A 142 -19.56 1.80 1.01
C GLU A 142 -19.80 1.56 2.51
N SER A 143 -18.83 1.92 3.35
CA SER A 143 -18.87 1.70 4.80
C SER A 143 -19.23 2.97 5.58
N GLY A 144 -19.55 4.07 4.89
CA GLY A 144 -19.86 5.37 5.50
C GLY A 144 -18.69 5.95 6.30
N ILE A 145 -17.46 5.70 5.88
CA ILE A 145 -16.24 6.24 6.50
C ILE A 145 -15.73 7.38 5.63
N GLU A 146 -15.74 8.58 6.20
CA GLU A 146 -15.17 9.76 5.55
C GLU A 146 -13.66 9.80 5.76
N LEU A 147 -12.93 10.18 4.72
CA LEU A 147 -11.49 10.33 4.75
C LEU A 147 -11.10 11.75 4.32
N VAL A 148 -10.27 12.39 5.12
CA VAL A 148 -9.65 13.69 4.82
C VAL A 148 -8.21 13.50 4.40
N LYS A 149 -7.79 14.26 3.38
CA LYS A 149 -6.42 14.21 2.86
C LYS A 149 -5.45 14.83 3.86
N ASN A 150 -4.32 14.17 4.06
CA ASN A 150 -3.20 14.73 4.78
C ASN A 150 -2.53 15.83 3.96
N ILE A 151 -2.36 17.01 4.56
CA ILE A 151 -1.73 18.19 3.92
C ILE A 151 -0.31 18.41 4.48
N SER A 152 0.18 17.53 5.36
CA SER A 152 1.55 17.61 5.88
C SER A 152 2.63 17.25 4.87
#